data_AF-A0A2Z7D8X0-F1
#
_entry.id   AF-A0A2Z7D8X0-F1
#
_cell.length_a   1.000
_cell.length_b   1.000
_cell.length_c   1.000
_cell.angle_alpha   90.00
_cell.angle_beta   90.00
_cell.angle_gamma   90.00
#
_symmetry.space_group_name_H-M   'P 1'
#
loop_
_entity.id
_entity.type
_entity.pdbx_description
1 polymer ?
#
loop_
_entity_poly.entity_id
_entity_poly.type
_entity_poly.pdbx_seq_one_letter_code
_entity_poly.pdbx_strand_id
1 'polypeptide(L)'
;MKRYGEDVKDERIVGKILRSLDSKFDYIVVAIEESKDLDIMTVDETFWITASSRKRLKNPHESVEQALKARSSLKEKETNHGTSQRGR
;
A
#
# COMPACT_ATOMS: atom_id res chain seq x y z
N MET A 1 12.47 -1.94 22.56
CA MET A 1 11.58 -2.74 23.46
C MET A 1 12.40 -3.83 24.15
N LYS A 2 12.05 -4.26 25.38
CA LYS A 2 12.74 -5.39 26.06
C LYS A 2 11.89 -6.67 26.00
N ARG A 3 12.49 -7.79 25.58
CA ARG A 3 11.87 -9.13 25.60
C ARG A 3 12.83 -10.10 26.28
N TYR A 4 12.35 -10.84 27.27
CA TYR A 4 13.15 -11.79 28.05
C TYR A 4 14.44 -11.19 28.67
N GLY A 5 14.45 -9.88 28.94
CA GLY A 5 15.60 -9.16 29.49
C GLY A 5 16.60 -8.63 28.45
N GLU A 6 16.47 -9.02 27.18
CA GLU A 6 17.29 -8.48 26.09
C GLU A 6 16.64 -7.26 25.44
N ASP A 7 17.46 -6.27 25.10
CA ASP A 7 17.06 -5.17 24.22
C ASP A 7 16.90 -5.69 22.79
N VAL A 8 15.67 -5.67 22.30
CA VAL A 8 15.35 -6.07 20.93
C VAL A 8 15.35 -4.84 20.06
N LYS A 9 16.23 -4.84 19.05
CA LYS A 9 16.28 -3.85 17.99
C LYS A 9 15.06 -3.97 17.07
N ASP A 10 14.57 -2.84 16.60
CA ASP A 10 13.37 -2.78 15.75
C ASP A 10 13.60 -3.49 14.40
N GLU A 11 14.80 -3.42 13.81
CA GLU A 11 15.19 -4.20 12.63
C GLU A 11 14.91 -5.71 12.79
N ARG A 12 15.19 -6.26 13.98
CA ARG A 12 14.97 -7.69 14.29
C ARG A 12 13.48 -8.02 14.39
N ILE A 13 12.66 -7.06 14.79
CA ILE A 13 11.20 -7.19 14.87
C ILE A 13 10.61 -7.08 13.46
N VAL A 14 11.02 -6.07 12.68
CA VAL A 14 10.62 -5.86 11.29
C VAL A 14 10.95 -7.09 10.44
N GLY A 15 12.18 -7.63 10.53
CA GLY A 15 12.56 -8.84 9.81
C GLY A 15 11.72 -10.07 10.18
N LYS A 16 11.28 -10.19 11.45
CA LYS A 16 10.34 -11.26 11.85
C LYS A 16 8.95 -11.05 11.26
N ILE A 17 8.47 -9.81 11.19
CA ILE A 17 7.18 -9.47 10.58
C ILE A 17 7.21 -9.81 9.09
N LEU A 18 8.23 -9.34 8.37
CA LEU A 18 8.39 -9.60 6.94
C LEU A 18 8.48 -11.10 6.63
N ARG A 19 9.25 -11.86 7.42
CA ARG A 19 9.33 -13.33 7.27
C ARG A 19 8.03 -14.07 7.61
N SER A 20 7.12 -13.44 8.35
CA SER A 20 5.80 -13.99 8.67
C SER A 20 4.72 -13.66 7.62
N LEU A 21 5.07 -12.90 6.58
CA LEU A 21 4.14 -12.57 5.50
C LEU A 21 3.93 -13.75 4.57
N ASP A 22 2.70 -13.86 4.04
CA ASP A 22 2.39 -14.80 2.95
C ASP A 22 3.21 -14.45 1.69
N SER A 23 3.53 -15.46 0.88
CA SER A 23 4.27 -15.31 -0.39
C SER A 23 3.62 -14.33 -1.39
N LYS A 24 2.32 -14.06 -1.26
CA LYS A 24 1.63 -13.02 -2.04
C LYS A 24 2.14 -11.59 -1.77
N PHE A 25 2.97 -11.39 -0.74
CA PHE A 25 3.60 -10.13 -0.40
C PHE A 25 5.10 -10.11 -0.70
N ASP A 26 5.64 -11.10 -1.42
CA ASP A 26 7.07 -11.17 -1.74
C ASP A 26 7.58 -9.89 -2.41
N TYR A 27 6.76 -9.23 -3.23
CA TYR A 27 7.13 -7.95 -3.86
C TYR A 27 7.38 -6.83 -2.84
N ILE A 28 6.68 -6.83 -1.70
CA ILE A 28 6.87 -5.85 -0.62
C ILE A 28 8.17 -6.16 0.11
N VAL A 29 8.44 -7.44 0.37
CA VAL A 29 9.66 -7.88 1.04
C VAL A 29 10.88 -7.51 0.20
N VAL A 30 10.88 -7.82 -1.10
CA VAL A 30 11.96 -7.48 -2.04
C VAL A 30 12.19 -5.97 -2.09
N ALA A 31 11.12 -5.17 -2.22
CA ALA A 31 11.25 -3.71 -2.29
C ALA A 31 11.88 -3.11 -1.01
N ILE A 32 11.53 -3.65 0.17
CA ILE A 32 12.09 -3.22 1.46
C ILE A 32 13.55 -3.67 1.61
N GLU A 33 13.88 -4.90 1.18
CA GLU A 33 15.26 -5.40 1.21
C GLU A 33 16.18 -4.58 0.29
N GLU A 34 15.71 -4.24 -0.92
CA GLU A 34 16.46 -3.43 -1.87
C GLU A 34 16.64 -1.98 -1.42
N SER A 35 15.66 -1.40 -0.73
CA SER A 35 15.73 0.01 -0.29
C SER A 35 16.65 0.25 0.91
N LYS A 36 17.11 -0.82 1.59
CA LYS A 36 17.94 -0.76 2.82
C LYS A 36 17.34 0.07 3.96
N ASP A 37 16.04 0.37 3.92
CA ASP A 37 15.38 1.27 4.87
C ASP A 37 15.00 0.61 6.21
N LEU A 38 15.45 -0.62 6.49
CA LEU A 38 15.10 -1.34 7.73
C LEU A 38 15.55 -0.62 9.02
N ASP A 39 16.59 0.22 8.94
CA ASP A 39 17.08 1.03 10.07
C ASP A 39 16.23 2.31 10.29
N ILE A 40 15.45 2.71 9.28
CA ILE A 40 14.63 3.94 9.27
C ILE A 40 13.15 3.62 9.46
N MET A 41 12.73 2.42 9.06
CA MET A 41 11.33 1.99 9.07
C MET A 41 10.93 1.47 10.45
N THR A 42 9.91 2.09 11.03
CA THR A 42 9.39 1.69 12.33
C THR A 42 8.51 0.45 12.23
N VAL A 43 8.37 -0.26 13.35
CA VAL A 43 7.50 -1.44 13.47
C VAL A 43 6.05 -1.09 13.08
N ASP A 44 5.57 0.10 13.46
CA ASP A 44 4.22 0.56 13.17
C ASP A 44 3.99 0.84 11.68
N GLU A 45 4.95 1.45 11.00
CA GLU A 45 4.87 1.69 9.55
C GLU A 45 4.82 0.36 8.77
N THR A 46 5.68 -0.58 9.15
CA THR A 46 5.70 -1.94 8.56
C THR A 46 4.34 -2.61 8.74
N PHE A 47 3.78 -2.53 9.94
CA PHE A 47 2.49 -3.13 10.27
C PHE A 47 1.36 -2.47 9.46
N TRP A 48 1.36 -1.15 9.34
CA TRP A 48 0.36 -0.41 8.57
C TRP A 48 0.38 -0.76 7.08
N ILE A 49 1.57 -0.74 6.45
CA ILE A 49 1.74 -1.09 5.03
C ILE A 49 1.24 -2.51 4.76
N THR A 50 1.63 -3.44 5.64
CA THR A 50 1.23 -4.84 5.56
C THR A 50 -0.29 -5.00 5.72
N ALA A 51 -0.89 -4.34 6.71
CA ALA A 51 -2.32 -4.44 7.00
C ALA A 51 -3.17 -3.85 5.87
N SER A 52 -2.76 -2.68 5.36
CA SER A 52 -3.42 -2.01 4.23
C SER A 52 -3.37 -2.87 2.97
N SER A 53 -2.19 -3.42 2.64
CA SER A 53 -2.00 -4.30 1.48
C SER A 53 -2.80 -5.60 1.62
N ARG A 54 -2.85 -6.21 2.82
CA ARG A 54 -3.71 -7.37 3.12
C ARG A 54 -5.19 -7.07 2.91
N LYS A 55 -5.67 -5.90 3.32
CA LYS A 55 -7.07 -5.51 3.15
C LYS A 55 -7.42 -5.35 1.67
N ARG A 56 -6.55 -4.69 0.90
CA ARG A 56 -6.72 -4.53 -0.56
C ARG A 56 -6.75 -5.85 -1.32
N LEU A 57 -5.94 -6.83 -0.92
CA LEU A 57 -5.95 -8.16 -1.53
C LEU A 57 -7.16 -9.02 -1.15
N LYS A 58 -7.80 -8.77 0.01
CA LYS A 58 -9.04 -9.44 0.40
C LYS A 58 -10.28 -8.88 -0.30
N ASN A 59 -10.27 -7.59 -0.61
CA ASN A 59 -11.34 -6.89 -1.32
C ASN A 59 -10.86 -6.34 -2.67
N PRO A 60 -10.36 -7.18 -3.61
CA PRO A 60 -9.89 -6.70 -4.90
C PRO A 60 -11.02 -6.01 -5.69
N HIS A 61 -12.26 -6.43 -5.47
CA HIS A 61 -13.44 -5.85 -6.11
C HIS A 61 -13.65 -4.38 -5.74
N GLU A 62 -13.52 -3.99 -4.46
CA GLU A 62 -13.68 -2.59 -4.03
C GLU A 62 -12.59 -1.68 -4.64
N SER A 63 -11.34 -2.16 -4.71
CA SER A 63 -10.24 -1.41 -5.34
C SER A 63 -10.45 -1.24 -6.84
N VAL A 64 -10.99 -2.26 -7.52
CA VAL A 64 -11.28 -2.21 -8.96
C VAL A 64 -12.50 -1.33 -9.23
N GLU A 65 -13.56 -1.43 -8.43
CA GLU A 65 -14.76 -0.59 -8.54
C GLU A 65 -14.45 0.89 -8.31
N GLN A 66 -13.62 1.24 -7.31
CA GLN A 66 -13.17 2.62 -7.10
C GLN A 66 -12.37 3.14 -8.30
N ALA A 67 -11.46 2.33 -8.86
CA ALA A 67 -10.70 2.70 -10.05
C ALA A 67 -11.60 2.85 -11.29
N LEU A 68 -12.56 1.93 -11.48
CA LEU A 68 -13.56 2.01 -12.55
C LEU A 68 -14.41 3.26 -12.41
N LYS A 69 -14.94 3.54 -11.22
CA LYS A 69 -15.74 4.75 -10.95
C LYS A 69 -14.94 6.03 -11.19
N ALA A 70 -13.67 6.07 -10.81
CA ALA A 70 -12.78 7.22 -11.08
C ALA A 70 -12.59 7.43 -12.60
N ARG A 71 -12.38 6.37 -13.37
CA ARG A 71 -12.28 6.45 -14.85
C ARG A 71 -13.59 6.88 -15.50
N SER A 72 -14.73 6.38 -15.02
CA SER A 72 -16.04 6.78 -15.51
C SER A 72 -16.31 8.27 -15.28
N SER A 73 -15.98 8.77 -14.09
CA SER A 73 -16.18 10.19 -13.74
C SER A 73 -15.25 11.14 -14.50
N LEU A 74 -14.01 10.72 -14.82
CA LEU A 74 -13.11 11.48 -15.69
C LEU A 74 -13.66 11.58 -17.12
N LYS A 75 -14.14 10.46 -17.66
CA LYS A 75 -14.76 10.41 -19.00
C LYS A 75 -15.99 11.30 -19.09
N GLU A 76 -16.79 11.35 -18.02
CA GLU A 76 -17.98 12.21 -17.93
C GLU A 76 -17.62 13.71 -17.88
N LYS A 77 -16.48 14.07 -17.27
CA LYS A 77 -15.96 15.45 -17.28
C LYS A 77 -15.42 15.86 -18.64
N GLU A 78 -14.74 14.96 -19.37
CA GLU A 78 -14.25 15.23 -20.73
C GLU A 78 -15.40 15.44 -21.73
N THR A 79 -16.52 14.72 -21.60
CA THR A 79 -17.69 14.91 -22.47
C THR A 79 -18.42 16.24 -22.24
N ASN A 80 -18.30 16.83 -21.05
CA ASN A 80 -18.96 18.09 -20.70
C ASN A 80 -18.16 19.36 -21.06
N HIS A 81 -16.93 19.22 -21.59
CA HIS A 81 -16.10 20.35 -22.03
C HIS A 81 -16.14 20.58 -23.55
N GLY A 82 -16.97 19.84 -24.29
CA GLY A 82 -17.04 19.89 -25.76
C GLY A 82 -18.11 20.82 -26.37
N THR A 83 -18.97 21.48 -25.59
CA THR A 83 -20.02 22.36 -26.16
C THR A 83 -20.23 23.62 -25.34
N SER A 84 -19.22 24.49 -25.31
CA SER A 84 -19.45 25.91 -25.03
C SER A 84 -18.57 26.75 -25.95
N GLN A 85 -18.95 26.81 -27.23
CA GLN A 85 -18.54 27.87 -28.16
C GLN A 85 -19.29 27.73 -29.49
N ARG A 86 -20.37 28.50 -29.69
CA ARG A 86 -20.58 29.39 -30.86
C ARG A 86 -22.03 29.89 -30.99
N GLY A 87 -22.17 31.21 -30.96
CA GLY A 87 -23.14 32.06 -31.69
C GLY A 87 -24.63 31.89 -31.33
N ARG A 88 -25.44 32.93 -31.17
CA ARG A 88 -25.39 34.34 -31.56
C ARG A 88 -26.06 35.17 -30.46
#